data_AF-G5JI21-F1
#
_entry.id   AF-G5JI21-F1
#
_cell.length_a   1.000
_cell.length_b   1.000
_cell.length_c   1.000
_cell.angle_alpha   90.00
_cell.angle_beta   90.00
_cell.angle_gamma   90.00
#
_symmetry.space_group_name_H-M   'P 1'
#
loop_
_entity.id
_entity.type
_entity.pdbx_description
1 polymer ?
#
loop_
_entity_poly.entity_id
_entity_poly.type
_entity_poly.pdbx_seq_one_letter_code
_entity_poly.pdbx_strand_id
1 'polypeptide(L)'
;METACSIKTFVFRRVSHPGVLKLEPKELIFKQQTFAKDDTLDQIFPLDHITKVKLKKGIFQTSLNIMCGNEWFTFHYFQDDNYLAIYHKLLEVIAQ
;
A
#
# COMPACT_ATOMS: atom_id res chain seq x y z
N MET A 1 -6.45 11.14 -0.64
CA MET A 1 -7.39 10.04 -0.97
C MET A 1 -7.04 8.84 -0.11
N GLU A 2 -7.99 7.97 0.23
CA GLU A 2 -7.72 6.79 1.07
C GLU A 2 -8.60 5.60 0.71
N THR A 3 -8.16 4.41 1.10
CA THR A 3 -8.86 3.14 0.90
C THR A 3 -8.55 2.19 2.05
N ALA A 4 -9.56 1.48 2.55
CA ALA A 4 -9.35 0.40 3.50
C ALA A 4 -8.78 -0.83 2.78
N CYS A 5 -7.71 -1.41 3.32
CA CYS A 5 -7.04 -2.55 2.73
C CYS A 5 -6.30 -3.38 3.78
N SER A 6 -5.50 -4.34 3.35
CA SER A 6 -4.48 -4.99 4.16
C SER A 6 -3.11 -4.87 3.53
N ILE A 7 -2.09 -4.67 4.37
CA ILE A 7 -0.69 -4.72 3.96
C ILE A 7 -0.10 -6.10 4.25
N LYS A 8 0.82 -6.50 3.37
CA LYS A 8 1.71 -7.64 3.54
C LYS A 8 3.11 -7.23 3.10
N THR A 9 4.09 -7.43 3.97
CA THR A 9 5.51 -7.17 3.68
C THR A 9 6.21 -8.44 3.22
N PHE A 10 7.44 -8.31 2.74
CA PHE A 10 8.24 -9.48 2.35
C PHE A 10 8.54 -10.37 3.57
N VAL A 11 8.91 -9.75 4.70
CA VAL A 11 9.21 -10.43 5.96
C VAL A 11 7.97 -11.16 6.49
N PHE A 12 6.80 -10.52 6.46
CA PHE A 12 5.55 -11.06 7.00
C PHE A 12 4.62 -11.61 5.92
N ARG A 13 5.16 -12.38 4.95
CA ARG A 13 4.39 -12.85 3.79
C ARG A 13 3.19 -13.76 4.09
N ARG A 14 2.98 -14.22 5.32
CA ARG A 14 1.85 -15.09 5.68
C ARG A 14 0.73 -14.35 6.39
N VAL A 15 0.97 -13.12 6.83
CA VAL A 15 0.04 -12.34 7.64
C VAL A 15 -0.34 -11.09 6.86
N SER A 16 -1.64 -10.81 6.83
CA SER A 16 -2.20 -9.60 6.24
C SER A 16 -2.68 -8.73 7.38
N HIS A 17 -2.11 -7.53 7.50
CA HIS A 17 -2.47 -6.60 8.55
C HIS A 17 -3.52 -5.63 8.01
N PRO A 18 -4.76 -5.60 8.55
CA PRO A 18 -5.78 -4.68 8.09
C PRO A 18 -5.44 -3.25 8.47
N GLY A 19 -5.86 -2.29 7.66
CA GLY A 19 -5.60 -0.88 7.89
C GLY A 19 -6.11 0.00 6.77
N VAL A 20 -5.65 1.25 6.78
CA VAL A 20 -6.01 2.27 5.79
C VAL A 20 -4.77 2.70 5.05
N LEU A 21 -4.84 2.69 3.72
CA LEU A 21 -3.84 3.26 2.84
C LEU A 21 -4.30 4.63 2.38
N LYS A 22 -3.52 5.66 2.69
CA LYS A 22 -3.81 7.05 2.38
C LYS A 22 -2.69 7.65 1.54
N LEU A 23 -3.07 8.33 0.45
CA LEU A 23 -2.15 9.10 -0.36
C LEU A 23 -2.25 10.58 -0.01
N GLU A 24 -1.10 11.14 0.34
CA GLU A 24 -0.82 12.55 0.61
C GLU A 24 0.07 13.13 -0.50
N PRO A 25 0.25 14.46 -0.59
CA PRO A 25 0.99 15.08 -1.70
C PRO A 25 2.44 14.60 -1.88
N LYS A 26 3.11 14.15 -0.82
CA LYS A 26 4.53 13.73 -0.83
C LYS A 26 4.78 12.32 -0.35
N GLU A 27 3.75 11.65 0.17
CA GLU A 27 3.91 10.34 0.82
C GLU A 27 2.66 9.48 0.67
N LEU A 28 2.87 8.18 0.67
CA LEU A 28 1.84 7.17 0.83
C LEU A 28 1.94 6.64 2.26
N ILE A 29 0.86 6.62 3.01
CA ILE A 29 0.83 6.24 4.42
C ILE A 29 -0.07 5.03 4.58
N PHE A 30 0.41 4.00 5.26
CA PHE A 30 -0.41 2.90 5.76
C PHE A 30 -0.53 3.01 7.28
N LYS A 31 -1.76 2.99 7.78
CA LYS A 31 -2.08 2.95 9.21
C LYS A 31 -2.75 1.64 9.55
N GLN A 32 -2.15 0.83 10.42
CA GLN A 32 -2.74 -0.44 10.82
C GLN A 32 -3.98 -0.19 11.69
N GLN A 33 -5.04 -0.93 11.43
CA GLN A 33 -6.21 -0.98 12.30
C GLN A 33 -6.06 -2.19 13.24
N THR A 34 -5.73 -1.92 14.50
CA THR A 34 -5.54 -2.95 15.54
C THR A 34 -6.12 -2.48 16.87
N PHE A 35 -6.51 -3.43 17.71
CA PHE A 35 -6.96 -3.17 19.08
C PHE A 35 -5.78 -3.07 20.07
N ALA A 36 -4.60 -3.56 19.68
CA ALA A 36 -3.38 -3.45 20.48
C ALA A 36 -2.69 -2.11 20.20
N LYS A 37 -2.52 -1.28 21.23
CA LYS A 37 -1.91 0.05 21.07
C LYS A 37 -0.40 0.03 20.78
N ASP A 38 0.30 -1.04 21.18
CA ASP A 38 1.76 -1.02 21.27
C ASP A 38 2.47 -1.79 20.14
N ASP A 39 1.71 -2.40 19.22
CA ASP A 39 2.25 -3.17 18.10
C ASP A 39 1.52 -2.80 16.80
N THR A 40 1.93 -1.66 16.22
CA THR A 40 1.40 -1.16 14.94
C THR A 40 2.45 -1.28 13.84
N LEU A 41 2.01 -1.77 12.69
CA LEU A 41 2.74 -1.83 11.43
C LEU A 41 2.45 -0.58 10.60
N ASP A 42 2.46 0.59 11.23
CA ASP A 42 2.31 1.85 10.51
C ASP A 42 3.51 2.04 9.58
N GLN A 43 3.26 2.47 8.34
CA GLN A 43 4.30 2.67 7.35
C GLN A 43 4.12 4.02 6.65
N ILE A 44 5.22 4.70 6.38
CA ILE A 44 5.27 5.91 5.58
C ILE A 44 6.21 5.64 4.41
N PHE A 45 5.72 5.84 3.20
CA PHE A 45 6.47 5.66 1.96
C PHE A 45 6.59 7.02 1.26
N PRO A 46 7.74 7.72 1.40
CA PRO A 46 8.04 8.89 0.60
C PRO A 46 7.90 8.56 -0.89
N LEU A 47 7.16 9.38 -1.65
CA LEU A 47 6.85 9.05 -3.04
C LEU A 47 8.08 9.04 -3.95
N ASP A 48 9.10 9.84 -3.63
CA ASP A 48 10.40 9.88 -4.29
C ASP A 48 11.25 8.61 -4.06
N HIS A 49 10.92 7.81 -3.05
CA HIS A 49 11.57 6.54 -2.77
C HIS A 49 10.85 5.33 -3.38
N ILE A 50 9.65 5.52 -3.93
CA ILE A 50 8.91 4.47 -4.63
C ILE A 50 9.44 4.36 -6.06
N THR A 51 10.11 3.26 -6.37
CA THR A 51 10.78 3.09 -7.68
C THR A 51 9.98 2.25 -8.67
N LYS A 52 9.03 1.44 -8.19
CA LYS A 52 8.18 0.58 -9.04
C LYS A 52 6.80 0.43 -8.43
N VAL A 53 5.78 0.45 -9.28
CA VAL A 53 4.39 0.20 -8.88
C VAL A 53 3.76 -0.79 -9.86
N LYS A 54 3.04 -1.78 -9.33
CA LYS A 54 2.37 -2.81 -10.13
C LYS A 54 0.99 -3.11 -9.58
N LEU A 55 -0.02 -3.02 -10.43
CA LEU A 55 -1.35 -3.54 -10.14
C LEU A 55 -1.47 -4.96 -10.69
N LYS A 56 -1.73 -5.93 -9.80
CA LYS A 56 -1.94 -7.33 -10.18
C LYS A 56 -3.39 -7.71 -9.89
N LYS A 57 -4.14 -7.96 -10.96
CA LYS A 57 -5.49 -8.55 -10.88
C LYS A 57 -5.36 -10.07 -10.77
N GLY A 58 -5.69 -10.63 -9.61
CA GLY A 58 -5.84 -12.07 -9.42
C GLY A 58 -7.28 -12.51 -9.68
N ILE A 59 -7.49 -13.83 -9.74
CA ILE A 59 -8.83 -14.44 -9.91
C ILE A 59 -9.77 -14.04 -8.76
N PHE A 60 -9.25 -13.95 -7.54
CA PHE A 60 -10.05 -13.68 -6.34
C PHE A 60 -9.83 -12.28 -5.74
N GLN A 61 -8.71 -11.62 -6.05
CA GLN A 61 -8.39 -10.33 -5.46
C GLN A 61 -7.42 -9.52 -6.31
N THR A 62 -7.61 -8.20 -6.30
CA THR A 62 -6.62 -7.25 -6.81
C THR A 62 -5.59 -6.93 -5.73
N SER A 63 -4.35 -6.72 -6.15
CA SER A 63 -3.27 -6.26 -5.29
C SER A 63 -2.47 -5.13 -5.93
N LEU A 64 -2.13 -4.12 -5.12
CA LEU A 64 -1.20 -3.06 -5.47
C LEU A 64 0.14 -3.38 -4.83
N ASN A 65 1.20 -3.45 -5.64
CA ASN A 65 2.54 -3.77 -5.19
C ASN A 65 3.42 -2.55 -5.43
N ILE A 66 4.14 -2.09 -4.41
CA ILE A 66 5.10 -1.00 -4.54
C ILE A 66 6.49 -1.49 -4.14
N MET A 67 7.51 -1.04 -4.85
CA MET A 67 8.91 -1.13 -4.42
C MET A 67 9.30 0.20 -3.81
N CYS A 68 9.60 0.22 -2.52
CA CYS A 68 10.09 1.40 -1.82
C CYS A 68 11.48 1.08 -1.26
N GLY A 69 12.51 1.80 -1.71
CA GLY A 69 13.90 1.39 -1.49
C GLY A 69 14.17 -0.01 -2.08
N ASN A 70 14.51 -0.98 -1.22
CA ASN A 70 14.82 -2.36 -1.61
C ASN A 70 13.74 -3.38 -1.17
N GLU A 71 12.58 -2.93 -0.71
CA GLU A 71 11.52 -3.81 -0.22
C GLU A 71 10.23 -3.67 -1.03
N TRP A 72 9.58 -4.83 -1.25
CA TRP A 72 8.25 -4.91 -1.82
C TRP A 72 7.18 -4.87 -0.72
N PHE A 73 6.22 -3.97 -0.88
CA PHE A 73 5.02 -3.89 -0.06
C PHE A 73 3.81 -4.23 -0.93
N THR A 74 2.96 -5.13 -0.42
CA THR A 74 1.75 -5.58 -1.11
C THR A 74 0.53 -5.10 -0.35
N PHE A 75 -0.33 -4.34 -1.01
CA PHE A 75 -1.66 -3.95 -0.51
C PHE A 75 -2.73 -4.74 -1.25
N HIS A 76 -3.69 -5.28 -0.53
CA HIS A 76 -4.75 -6.12 -1.09
C HIS A 76 -6.00 -6.10 -0.20
N TYR A 77 -7.06 -6.82 -0.59
CA TYR A 77 -8.37 -6.79 0.09
C TYR A 77 -8.95 -5.36 0.20
N PHE A 78 -8.80 -4.58 -0.87
CA PHE A 78 -9.40 -3.25 -0.98
C PHE A 78 -10.92 -3.33 -0.87
N GLN A 79 -11.52 -2.37 -0.17
CA GLN A 79 -12.96 -2.32 0.07
C GLN A 79 -13.71 -1.39 -0.90
N ASP A 80 -12.97 -0.61 -1.69
CA ASP A 80 -13.49 0.35 -2.67
C ASP A 80 -12.54 0.46 -3.87
N ASP A 81 -12.87 1.30 -4.85
CA ASP A 81 -12.04 1.53 -6.05
C ASP A 81 -11.03 2.67 -5.87
N ASN A 82 -10.91 3.29 -4.70
CA ASN A 82 -9.97 4.40 -4.48
C ASN A 82 -8.51 3.95 -4.63
N TYR A 83 -8.22 2.65 -4.49
CA TYR A 83 -6.89 2.10 -4.79
C TYR A 83 -6.47 2.29 -6.25
N LEU A 84 -7.42 2.40 -7.19
CA LEU A 84 -7.12 2.68 -8.60
C LEU A 84 -6.61 4.12 -8.76
N ALA A 85 -7.27 5.07 -8.10
CA ALA A 85 -6.82 6.46 -8.08
C ALA A 85 -5.42 6.58 -7.43
N ILE A 86 -5.17 5.85 -6.33
CA ILE A 86 -3.84 5.78 -5.72
C ILE A 86 -2.83 5.22 -6.72
N TYR A 87 -3.14 4.08 -7.34
CA TYR A 87 -2.27 3.43 -8.33
C TYR A 87 -1.89 4.37 -9.49
N HIS A 88 -2.87 5.05 -10.09
CA HIS A 88 -2.63 5.98 -11.18
C HIS A 88 -1.75 7.15 -10.74
N LYS A 89 -1.99 7.71 -9.55
CA LYS A 89 -1.17 8.81 -9.04
C LYS A 89 0.27 8.39 -8.80
N LEU A 90 0.49 7.17 -8.30
CA LEU A 90 1.84 6.65 -8.12
C LEU A 90 2.57 6.42 -9.45
N LEU A 91 1.85 6.00 -10.51
CA LEU A 91 2.45 5.89 -11.85
C LEU A 91 2.89 7.24 -12.40
N GLU A 92 2.09 8.30 -12.20
CA GLU A 92 2.45 9.66 -12.63
C GLU A 92 3.74 10.14 -11.97
N VAL A 93 3.94 9.84 -10.69
CA VAL A 93 5.12 10.28 -9.94
C VAL A 93 6.39 9.55 -10.42
N ILE A 94 6.29 8.27 -10.76
CA ILE A 94 7.45 7.45 -11.17
C ILE A 94 7.84 7.67 -12.64
N ALA A 95 6.91 8.17 -13.46
CA ALA A 95 7.16 8.48 -14.86
C ALA A 95 7.91 9.81 -15.06
N GLN A 96 8.08 10.61 -14.02
CA GLN A 96 8.82 11.88 -14.00
C GLN A 96 10.28 11.66 -13.64
#